data_AF-A0A7W1LZ44-F1
#
_entry.id   AF-A0A7W1LZ44-F1
#
_cell.length_a   1.000
_cell.length_b   1.000
_cell.length_c   1.000
_cell.angle_alpha   90.00
_cell.angle_beta   90.00
_cell.angle_gamma   90.00
#
_symmetry.space_group_name_H-M   'P 1'
#
loop_
_entity.id
_entity.type
_entity.pdbx_description
1 polymer ?
#
loop_
_entity_poly.entity_id
_entity_poly.type
_entity_poly.pdbx_seq_one_letter_code
_entity_poly.pdbx_strand_id
1 'polypeptide(L)'
;MRKLFVFAIFICALSLVSLDSFAQARRITKPQPSAAPADNRAASALYEEASGYAARKFQEFQSKKLPFDPKLLEKTVREQKELAARYAAELVARPNLSGDDFYYTGLLYHLSANEERTLEFLKRFLEQDKQAAGERPQYARYIVTLRAAQMNRFDEAETALGDYLRFEPRKISEQVTMENALTGAYRKSKQMEKASAH
;
A
#
# COMPACT_ATOMS: atom_id res chain seq x y z
N MET A 1 10.17 45.70 49.79
CA MET A 1 10.20 44.89 51.04
C MET A 1 9.75 43.48 50.69
N ARG A 2 10.68 42.51 50.60
CA ARG A 2 10.93 41.45 51.60
C ARG A 2 9.79 40.42 51.60
N LYS A 3 9.93 39.13 51.29
CA LYS A 3 10.99 38.11 51.55
C LYS A 3 10.77 36.99 50.48
N LEU A 4 11.71 36.41 49.73
CA LEU A 4 13.05 35.84 49.97
C LEU A 4 13.06 34.63 50.94
N PHE A 5 13.26 33.45 50.35
CA PHE A 5 14.22 32.41 50.75
C PHE A 5 13.89 31.35 51.82
N VAL A 6 14.37 30.13 51.51
CA VAL A 6 14.85 29.07 52.40
C VAL A 6 13.78 28.11 52.96
N PHE A 7 13.76 26.88 52.46
CA PHE A 7 14.11 25.73 53.31
C PHE A 7 14.70 24.60 52.48
N ALA A 8 16.03 24.54 52.52
CA ALA A 8 16.85 23.47 52.01
C ALA A 8 17.02 22.40 53.10
N ILE A 9 17.09 21.14 52.67
CA ILE A 9 17.97 20.08 53.19
C ILE A 9 17.85 19.74 54.68
N PHE A 10 17.31 18.55 54.99
CA PHE A 10 17.80 17.74 56.13
C PHE A 10 17.40 16.25 55.98
N ILE A 11 18.43 15.38 55.88
CA ILE A 11 18.50 13.96 56.31
C ILE A 11 17.69 12.94 55.47
N CYS A 12 18.22 12.03 54.66
CA CYS A 12 19.47 11.23 54.67
C CYS A 12 19.55 10.21 55.82
N ALA A 13 18.94 9.02 55.68
CA ALA A 13 19.49 7.72 56.11
C ALA A 13 18.44 6.57 56.06
N LEU A 14 18.91 5.36 55.70
CA LEU A 14 18.26 4.02 55.77
C LEU A 14 17.13 3.75 54.76
N SER A 15 17.32 2.94 53.72
CA SER A 15 17.60 1.49 53.77
C SER A 15 17.89 1.01 52.33
N LEU A 16 19.08 0.53 51.98
CA LEU A 16 19.62 -0.83 52.15
C LEU A 16 18.72 -1.98 51.65
N VAL A 17 19.21 -2.56 50.54
CA VAL A 17 19.00 -3.92 49.99
C VAL A 17 17.70 -4.16 49.21
N SER A 18 17.74 -3.87 47.90
CA SER A 18 17.00 -4.68 46.91
C SER A 18 18.00 -5.62 46.25
N LEU A 19 17.84 -6.91 46.50
CA LEU A 19 18.58 -7.98 45.80
C LEU A 19 18.07 -8.03 44.36
N ASP A 20 18.89 -7.57 43.41
CA ASP A 20 18.67 -7.86 41.99
C ASP A 20 18.90 -9.36 41.77
N SER A 21 17.83 -10.13 41.90
CA SER A 21 17.78 -11.50 41.41
C SER A 21 17.82 -11.45 39.88
N PHE A 22 19.03 -11.57 39.33
CA PHE A 22 19.26 -11.83 37.91
C PHE A 22 18.70 -13.21 37.55
N ALA A 23 17.41 -13.25 37.24
CA ALA A 23 16.83 -14.35 36.48
C ALA A 23 17.41 -14.29 35.06
N GLN A 24 18.57 -14.93 34.85
CA GLN A 24 19.07 -15.26 33.53
C GLN A 24 18.12 -16.28 32.89
N ALA A 25 17.01 -15.78 32.36
CA ALA A 25 16.16 -16.54 31.46
C ALA A 25 17.05 -16.96 30.27
N ARG A 26 17.38 -18.25 30.22
CA ARG A 26 17.98 -18.89 29.04
C ARG A 26 17.16 -18.47 27.83
N ARG A 27 17.67 -17.50 27.06
CA ARG A 27 17.19 -17.24 25.71
C ARG A 27 17.52 -18.48 24.92
N ILE A 28 16.57 -19.40 24.84
CA ILE A 28 16.52 -20.39 23.77
C ILE A 28 16.41 -19.55 22.50
N THR A 29 17.56 -19.28 21.87
CA THR A 29 17.62 -18.81 20.49
C THR A 29 16.95 -19.89 19.66
N LYS A 30 15.64 -19.71 19.40
CA LYS A 30 14.96 -20.48 18.36
C LYS A 30 15.84 -20.36 17.12
N PRO A 31 16.25 -21.47 16.49
CA PRO A 31 16.98 -21.39 15.23
C PRO A 31 16.19 -20.49 14.29
N GLN A 32 16.86 -19.46 13.79
CA GLN A 32 16.28 -18.54 12.83
C GLN A 32 15.71 -19.38 11.70
N PRO A 33 14.41 -19.25 11.37
CA PRO A 33 13.82 -20.00 10.27
C PRO A 33 14.72 -19.80 9.06
N SER A 34 15.24 -20.90 8.51
CA SER A 34 15.99 -20.87 7.25
C SER A 34 15.15 -20.05 6.27
N ALA A 35 15.73 -18.97 5.74
CA ALA A 35 15.03 -18.11 4.79
C ALA A 35 14.45 -19.01 3.70
N ALA A 36 13.14 -18.89 3.45
CA ALA A 36 12.53 -19.57 2.32
C ALA A 36 13.31 -19.19 1.06
N PRO A 37 13.55 -20.14 0.14
CA PRO A 37 14.25 -19.84 -1.10
C PRO A 37 13.55 -18.67 -1.82
N ALA A 38 14.35 -17.74 -2.33
CA ALA A 38 13.84 -16.56 -3.02
C ALA A 38 12.99 -16.98 -4.23
N ASP A 39 11.79 -16.44 -4.34
CA ASP A 39 10.97 -16.61 -5.53
C ASP A 39 11.58 -15.80 -6.67
N ASN A 40 12.00 -16.49 -7.75
CA ASN A 40 12.65 -15.89 -8.91
C ASN A 40 11.70 -15.69 -10.10
N ARG A 41 10.38 -15.91 -9.92
CA ARG A 41 9.39 -15.72 -10.99
C ARG A 41 9.31 -14.25 -11.40
N ALA A 42 8.89 -13.97 -12.64
CA ALA A 42 8.68 -12.60 -13.12
C ALA A 42 7.62 -11.87 -12.27
N ALA A 43 7.75 -10.55 -12.09
CA ALA A 43 6.79 -9.76 -11.32
C ALA A 43 5.35 -9.85 -11.88
N SER A 44 5.22 -9.94 -13.21
CA SER A 44 3.94 -10.18 -13.90
C SER A 44 3.28 -11.48 -13.44
N ALA A 45 4.04 -12.58 -13.35
CA ALA A 45 3.52 -13.87 -12.95
C ALA A 45 3.01 -13.86 -11.49
N LEU A 46 3.72 -13.17 -10.59
CA LEU A 46 3.26 -12.98 -9.21
C LEU A 46 1.97 -12.17 -9.14
N TYR A 47 1.88 -11.11 -9.95
CA TYR A 47 0.66 -10.30 -10.06
C TYR A 47 -0.52 -11.09 -10.64
N GLU A 48 -0.33 -11.86 -11.72
CA GLU A 48 -1.37 -12.70 -12.33
C GLU A 48 -1.87 -13.78 -11.36
N GLU A 49 -0.97 -14.36 -10.57
CA GLU A 49 -1.34 -15.28 -9.51
C GLU A 49 -2.20 -14.57 -8.45
N ALA A 50 -1.75 -13.44 -7.91
CA ALA A 50 -2.51 -12.73 -6.88
C ALA A 50 -3.86 -12.20 -7.39
N SER A 51 -3.89 -11.55 -8.55
CA SER A 51 -5.10 -10.95 -9.13
C SER A 51 -6.16 -12.00 -9.50
N GLY A 52 -5.74 -13.18 -9.96
CA GLY A 52 -6.66 -14.29 -10.26
C GLY A 52 -7.05 -15.16 -9.05
N TYR A 53 -6.47 -14.94 -7.86
CA TYR A 53 -6.66 -15.82 -6.70
C TYR A 53 -8.14 -16.00 -6.32
N ALA A 54 -8.86 -14.90 -6.14
CA ALA A 54 -10.25 -14.94 -5.70
C ALA A 54 -11.15 -15.68 -6.71
N ALA A 55 -10.99 -15.40 -8.01
CA ALA A 55 -11.76 -16.05 -9.06
C ALA A 55 -11.55 -17.57 -9.07
N ARG A 56 -10.29 -18.03 -8.95
CA ARG A 56 -9.98 -19.47 -8.87
C ARG A 56 -10.56 -20.12 -7.61
N LYS A 57 -10.47 -19.46 -6.45
CA LYS A 57 -11.07 -19.95 -5.20
C LYS A 57 -12.59 -20.09 -5.30
N PHE A 58 -13.28 -19.13 -5.92
CA PHE A 58 -14.72 -19.24 -6.15
C PHE A 58 -15.09 -20.34 -7.14
N GLN A 59 -14.30 -20.57 -8.18
CA GLN A 59 -14.47 -21.72 -9.07
C GLN A 59 -14.32 -23.04 -8.31
N GLU A 60 -13.36 -23.15 -7.38
CA GLU A 60 -13.22 -24.31 -6.49
C GLU A 60 -14.46 -24.51 -5.61
N PHE A 61 -15.00 -23.43 -5.03
CA PHE A 61 -16.20 -23.51 -4.18
C PHE A 61 -17.44 -23.94 -4.96
N GLN A 62 -17.61 -23.42 -6.18
CA GLN A 62 -18.69 -23.83 -7.08
C GLN A 62 -18.55 -25.31 -7.47
N SER A 63 -17.33 -25.77 -7.77
CA SER A 63 -17.05 -27.17 -8.07
C SER A 63 -17.37 -28.10 -6.90
N LYS A 64 -17.23 -27.59 -5.66
CA LYS A 64 -17.60 -28.27 -4.41
C LYS A 64 -19.07 -28.08 -4.02
N LYS A 65 -19.87 -27.41 -4.85
CA LYS A 65 -21.28 -27.06 -4.60
C LYS A 65 -21.50 -26.35 -3.25
N LEU A 66 -20.53 -25.55 -2.82
CA LEU A 66 -20.69 -24.72 -1.63
C LEU A 66 -21.64 -23.56 -1.96
N PRO A 67 -22.66 -23.29 -1.14
CA PRO A 67 -23.49 -22.11 -1.33
C PRO A 67 -22.66 -20.84 -1.11
N PHE A 68 -23.09 -19.74 -1.72
CA PHE A 68 -22.49 -18.44 -1.46
C PHE A 68 -22.65 -18.04 0.01
N ASP A 69 -21.57 -17.60 0.64
CA ASP A 69 -21.52 -17.08 2.01
C ASP A 69 -20.72 -15.77 2.00
N PRO A 70 -21.28 -14.63 2.45
CA PRO A 70 -20.55 -13.38 2.57
C PRO A 70 -19.24 -13.50 3.37
N LYS A 71 -19.19 -14.32 4.42
CA LYS A 71 -17.96 -14.54 5.21
C LYS A 71 -16.88 -15.26 4.41
N LEU A 72 -17.29 -16.17 3.54
CA LEU A 72 -16.37 -16.87 2.63
C LEU A 72 -15.78 -15.90 1.60
N LEU A 73 -16.58 -14.96 1.10
CA LEU A 73 -16.12 -13.88 0.23
C LEU A 73 -15.10 -12.98 0.93
N GLU A 74 -15.43 -12.46 2.11
CA GLU A 74 -14.52 -11.61 2.89
C GLU A 74 -13.20 -12.32 3.18
N LYS A 75 -13.26 -13.60 3.58
CA LYS A 75 -12.06 -14.42 3.82
C LYS A 75 -11.22 -14.55 2.55
N THR A 76 -11.84 -14.87 1.41
CA THR A 76 -11.14 -15.06 0.13
C THR A 76 -10.48 -13.77 -0.35
N VAL A 77 -11.17 -12.63 -0.20
CA VAL A 77 -10.61 -11.31 -0.52
C VAL A 77 -9.45 -10.95 0.40
N ARG A 78 -9.56 -11.26 1.70
CA ARG A 78 -8.44 -11.06 2.64
C ARG A 78 -7.22 -11.89 2.26
N GLU A 79 -7.41 -13.17 1.93
CA GLU A 79 -6.32 -14.05 1.46
C GLU A 79 -5.66 -13.51 0.18
N GLN A 80 -6.45 -12.98 -0.76
CA GLN A 80 -5.91 -12.32 -1.96
C GLN A 80 -5.03 -11.11 -1.60
N LYS A 81 -5.50 -10.26 -0.67
CA LYS A 81 -4.74 -9.08 -0.22
C LYS A 81 -3.44 -9.48 0.46
N GLU A 82 -3.47 -10.49 1.33
CA GLU A 82 -2.29 -11.02 2.03
C GLU A 82 -1.29 -11.62 1.03
N LEU A 83 -1.78 -12.38 0.04
CA LEU A 83 -0.95 -12.93 -1.03
C LEU A 83 -0.26 -11.82 -1.84
N ALA A 84 -1.02 -10.79 -2.22
CA ALA A 84 -0.49 -9.65 -2.96
C ALA A 84 0.57 -8.88 -2.15
N ALA A 85 0.31 -8.65 -0.86
CA ALA A 85 1.25 -7.99 0.05
C ALA A 85 2.56 -8.78 0.18
N ARG A 86 2.46 -10.12 0.30
CA ARG A 86 3.64 -10.99 0.37
C ARG A 86 4.48 -10.91 -0.92
N TYR A 87 3.86 -11.03 -2.09
CA TYR A 87 4.58 -10.92 -3.35
C TYR A 87 5.19 -9.55 -3.59
N ALA A 88 4.50 -8.47 -3.20
CA ALA A 88 5.10 -7.14 -3.24
C ALA A 88 6.36 -7.06 -2.35
N ALA A 89 6.31 -7.60 -1.14
CA ALA A 89 7.47 -7.63 -0.24
C ALA A 89 8.64 -8.46 -0.80
N GLU A 90 8.35 -9.61 -1.42
CA GLU A 90 9.36 -10.44 -2.09
C GLU A 90 10.02 -9.71 -3.27
N LEU A 91 9.25 -9.00 -4.09
CA LEU A 91 9.77 -8.20 -5.19
C LEU A 91 10.65 -7.06 -4.67
N VAL A 92 10.21 -6.33 -3.64
CA VAL A 92 10.98 -5.23 -3.05
C VAL A 92 12.32 -5.69 -2.46
N ALA A 93 12.43 -6.95 -2.05
CA ALA A 93 13.68 -7.53 -1.56
C ALA A 93 14.69 -7.88 -2.67
N ARG A 94 14.29 -7.85 -3.95
CA ARG A 94 15.19 -8.17 -5.06
C ARG A 94 16.19 -7.04 -5.32
N PRO A 95 17.47 -7.36 -5.58
CA PRO A 95 18.41 -6.35 -6.04
C PRO A 95 18.03 -5.96 -7.48
N ASN A 96 17.84 -4.66 -7.74
CA ASN A 96 17.63 -4.05 -9.06
C ASN A 96 16.21 -4.16 -9.67
N LEU A 97 15.19 -3.77 -8.92
CA LEU A 97 13.86 -3.52 -9.50
C LEU A 97 13.95 -2.47 -10.62
N SER A 98 13.39 -2.78 -11.79
CA SER A 98 13.35 -1.86 -12.92
C SER A 98 12.18 -2.14 -13.86
N GLY A 99 11.78 -1.14 -14.65
CA GLY A 99 10.80 -1.28 -15.71
C GLY A 99 9.48 -1.81 -15.17
N ASP A 100 9.11 -2.96 -15.73
CA ASP A 100 7.89 -3.69 -15.42
C ASP A 100 7.82 -4.14 -13.96
N ASP A 101 8.95 -4.32 -13.28
CA ASP A 101 8.94 -4.69 -11.86
C ASP A 101 8.29 -3.60 -11.00
N PHE A 102 8.55 -2.31 -11.29
CA PHE A 102 7.90 -1.21 -10.58
C PHE A 102 6.40 -1.20 -10.84
N TYR A 103 5.99 -1.42 -12.10
CA TYR A 103 4.59 -1.48 -12.49
C TYR A 103 3.84 -2.58 -11.73
N TYR A 104 4.29 -3.83 -11.83
CA TYR A 104 3.60 -4.96 -11.20
C TYR A 104 3.71 -4.92 -9.66
N THR A 105 4.80 -4.40 -9.09
CA THR A 105 4.88 -4.18 -7.64
C THR A 105 3.85 -3.15 -7.18
N GLY A 106 3.68 -2.04 -7.94
CA GLY A 106 2.63 -1.05 -7.68
C GLY A 106 1.23 -1.66 -7.75
N LEU A 107 0.96 -2.52 -8.74
CA LEU A 107 -0.32 -3.22 -8.85
C LEU A 107 -0.56 -4.23 -7.73
N LEU A 108 0.48 -4.92 -7.25
CA LEU A 108 0.37 -5.80 -6.08
C LEU A 108 0.06 -5.01 -4.80
N TYR A 109 0.70 -3.84 -4.62
CA TYR A 109 0.35 -2.96 -3.50
C TYR A 109 -1.09 -2.43 -3.61
N HIS A 110 -1.53 -2.08 -4.83
CA HIS A 110 -2.92 -1.68 -5.09
C HIS A 110 -3.89 -2.79 -4.69
N LEU A 111 -3.60 -4.03 -5.08
CA LEU A 111 -4.41 -5.20 -4.74
C LEU A 111 -4.44 -5.46 -3.23
N SER A 112 -3.32 -5.21 -2.52
CA SER A 112 -3.25 -5.30 -1.06
C SER A 112 -3.86 -4.10 -0.30
N ALA A 113 -4.37 -3.09 -1.02
CA ALA A 113 -4.86 -1.83 -0.46
C ALA A 113 -3.80 -1.03 0.33
N ASN A 114 -2.55 -1.05 -0.12
CA ASN A 114 -1.48 -0.20 0.41
C ASN A 114 -1.26 1.00 -0.51
N GLU A 115 -2.00 2.08 -0.26
CA GLU A 115 -2.11 3.20 -1.21
C GLU A 115 -0.81 4.02 -1.33
N GLU A 116 -0.10 4.26 -0.22
CA GLU A 116 1.18 4.97 -0.24
C GLU A 116 2.22 4.23 -1.12
N ARG A 117 2.32 2.91 -0.93
CA ARG A 117 3.25 2.09 -1.72
C ARG A 117 2.79 1.93 -3.16
N THR A 118 1.47 1.93 -3.40
CA THR A 118 0.91 1.95 -4.76
C THR A 118 1.39 3.20 -5.51
N LEU A 119 1.21 4.38 -4.91
CA LEU A 119 1.64 5.65 -5.50
C LEU A 119 3.16 5.68 -5.70
N GLU A 120 3.95 5.28 -4.69
CA GLU A 120 5.41 5.22 -4.79
C GLU A 120 5.89 4.44 -6.02
N PHE A 121 5.41 3.20 -6.18
CA PHE A 121 5.90 2.29 -7.21
C PHE A 121 5.38 2.62 -8.60
N LEU A 122 4.10 2.98 -8.74
CA LEU A 122 3.55 3.36 -10.04
C LEU A 122 4.12 4.68 -10.56
N LYS A 123 4.47 5.63 -9.67
CA LYS A 123 5.18 6.84 -10.09
C LYS A 123 6.60 6.56 -10.53
N ARG A 124 7.34 5.72 -9.80
CA ARG A 124 8.67 5.30 -10.24
C ARG A 124 8.63 4.64 -11.61
N PHE A 125 7.63 3.81 -11.89
CA PHE A 125 7.40 3.25 -13.22
C PHE A 125 7.21 4.36 -14.28
N LEU A 126 6.34 5.34 -14.03
CA LEU A 126 6.08 6.46 -14.95
C LEU A 126 7.29 7.41 -15.11
N GLU A 127 8.15 7.50 -14.10
CA GLU A 127 9.36 8.34 -14.13
C GLU A 127 10.48 7.74 -14.98
N GLN A 128 10.47 6.42 -15.22
CA GLN A 128 11.48 5.76 -16.07
C GLN A 128 11.35 6.15 -17.54
N ASP A 129 10.14 6.41 -18.01
CA ASP A 129 9.88 7.00 -19.32
C ASP A 129 8.65 7.92 -19.26
N LYS A 130 8.91 9.22 -19.15
CA LYS A 130 7.87 10.24 -19.05
C LYS A 130 7.01 10.38 -20.30
N GLN A 131 7.48 9.86 -21.45
CA GLN A 131 6.76 9.89 -22.72
C GLN A 131 6.12 8.54 -23.05
N ALA A 132 6.16 7.57 -22.12
CA ALA A 132 5.61 6.26 -22.33
C ALA A 132 4.10 6.34 -22.64
N ALA A 133 3.76 5.84 -23.82
CA ALA A 133 2.39 5.63 -24.28
C ALA A 133 2.02 4.13 -24.18
N GLY A 134 0.74 3.83 -24.36
CA GLY A 134 0.22 2.48 -24.31
C GLY A 134 -0.54 2.16 -23.01
N GLU A 135 -1.10 0.96 -22.98
CA GLU A 135 -2.05 0.53 -21.94
C GLU A 135 -1.48 0.63 -20.52
N ARG A 136 -0.23 0.19 -20.29
CA ARG A 136 0.34 0.14 -18.93
C ARG A 136 0.62 1.52 -18.33
N PRO A 137 1.33 2.45 -19.02
CA PRO A 137 1.46 3.83 -18.53
C PRO A 137 0.11 4.51 -18.30
N GLN A 138 -0.87 4.31 -19.18
CA GLN A 138 -2.19 4.90 -19.00
C GLN A 138 -2.93 4.31 -17.80
N TYR A 139 -2.88 3.00 -17.61
CA TYR A 139 -3.48 2.36 -16.44
C TYR A 139 -2.78 2.76 -15.13
N ALA A 140 -1.46 2.95 -15.16
CA ALA A 140 -0.71 3.47 -14.02
C ALA A 140 -1.14 4.91 -13.67
N ARG A 141 -1.25 5.81 -14.66
CA ARG A 141 -1.76 7.17 -14.47
C ARG A 141 -3.18 7.16 -13.91
N TYR A 142 -4.05 6.30 -14.45
CA TYR A 142 -5.40 6.08 -13.94
C TYR A 142 -5.42 5.73 -12.46
N ILE A 143 -4.65 4.72 -12.03
CA ILE A 143 -4.58 4.32 -10.61
C ILE A 143 -4.00 5.46 -9.75
N VAL A 144 -2.93 6.12 -10.21
CA VAL A 144 -2.30 7.23 -9.48
C VAL A 144 -3.30 8.34 -9.23
N THR A 145 -4.07 8.76 -10.24
CA THR A 145 -5.12 9.78 -10.09
C THR A 145 -6.15 9.38 -9.03
N LEU A 146 -6.69 8.17 -9.12
CA LEU A 146 -7.72 7.71 -8.19
C LEU A 146 -7.22 7.65 -6.74
N ARG A 147 -6.01 7.10 -6.53
CA ARG A 147 -5.44 6.95 -5.18
C ARG A 147 -5.01 8.29 -4.60
N ALA A 148 -4.38 9.15 -5.39
CA ALA A 148 -4.01 10.49 -4.96
C ALA A 148 -5.26 11.32 -4.59
N ALA A 149 -6.33 11.26 -5.38
CA ALA A 149 -7.60 11.92 -5.07
C ALA A 149 -8.21 11.39 -3.76
N GLN A 150 -8.27 10.07 -3.59
CA GLN A 150 -8.76 9.43 -2.36
C GLN A 150 -7.98 9.87 -1.10
N MET A 151 -6.69 10.17 -1.26
CA MET A 151 -5.80 10.61 -0.18
C MET A 151 -5.73 12.14 -0.02
N ASN A 152 -6.58 12.90 -0.73
CA ASN A 152 -6.57 14.36 -0.79
C ASN A 152 -5.23 14.97 -1.26
N ARG A 153 -4.42 14.20 -2.02
CA ARG A 153 -3.17 14.65 -2.66
C ARG A 153 -3.51 15.26 -4.02
N PHE A 154 -4.26 16.36 -3.98
CA PHE A 154 -4.94 16.93 -5.15
C PHE A 154 -3.98 17.29 -6.29
N ASP A 155 -2.87 17.97 -6.00
CA ASP A 155 -1.92 18.40 -7.05
C ASP A 155 -1.34 17.19 -7.83
N GLU A 156 -1.12 16.08 -7.13
CA GLU A 156 -0.63 14.83 -7.72
C GLU A 156 -1.70 14.12 -8.54
N ALA A 157 -2.95 14.13 -8.07
CA ALA A 157 -4.08 13.58 -8.82
C ALA A 157 -4.34 14.36 -10.11
N GLU A 158 -4.34 15.69 -10.04
CA GLU A 158 -4.52 16.60 -11.18
C GLU A 158 -3.39 16.46 -12.19
N THR A 159 -2.14 16.36 -11.71
CA THR A 159 -0.99 16.12 -12.58
C THR A 159 -1.13 14.79 -13.31
N ALA A 160 -1.49 13.71 -12.61
CA ALA A 160 -1.66 12.40 -13.22
C ALA A 160 -2.85 12.34 -14.20
N LEU A 161 -3.95 13.03 -13.92
CA LEU A 161 -5.06 13.18 -14.86
C LEU A 161 -4.64 13.97 -16.11
N GLY A 162 -3.97 15.10 -15.92
CA GLY A 162 -3.41 15.91 -17.01
C GLY A 162 -2.46 15.09 -17.89
N ASP A 163 -1.60 14.28 -17.27
CA ASP A 163 -0.75 13.32 -17.99
C ASP A 163 -1.59 12.31 -18.78
N TYR A 164 -2.59 11.68 -18.14
CA TYR A 164 -3.45 10.70 -18.80
C TYR A 164 -4.14 11.27 -20.04
N LEU A 165 -4.63 12.51 -19.96
CA LEU A 165 -5.34 13.18 -21.05
C LEU A 165 -4.42 13.55 -22.23
N ARG A 166 -3.10 13.61 -22.02
CA ARG A 166 -2.09 13.92 -23.04
C ARG A 166 -1.60 12.71 -23.83
N PHE A 167 -1.67 11.51 -23.26
CA PHE A 167 -1.17 10.28 -23.88
C PHE A 167 -2.32 9.37 -24.33
N GLU A 168 -2.01 8.38 -25.17
CA GLU A 168 -2.96 7.36 -25.64
C GLU A 168 -2.54 5.97 -25.14
N PRO A 169 -3.47 5.01 -25.01
CA PRO A 169 -4.90 5.11 -25.30
C PRO A 169 -5.68 5.83 -24.18
N ARG A 170 -6.71 6.59 -24.56
CA ARG A 170 -7.67 7.19 -23.62
C ARG A 170 -8.98 6.44 -23.63
N LYS A 171 -9.33 5.86 -22.48
CA LYS A 171 -10.63 5.22 -22.29
C LYS A 171 -11.55 6.23 -21.61
N ILE A 172 -12.61 6.62 -22.31
CA ILE A 172 -13.60 7.58 -21.80
C ILE A 172 -14.17 7.14 -20.44
N SER A 173 -14.36 5.83 -20.23
CA SER A 173 -14.81 5.29 -18.94
C SER A 173 -13.82 5.54 -17.81
N GLU A 174 -12.51 5.42 -18.06
CA GLU A 174 -11.46 5.69 -17.07
C GLU A 174 -11.37 7.19 -16.79
N GLN A 175 -11.45 8.03 -17.83
CA GLN A 175 -11.51 9.49 -17.67
C GLN A 175 -12.67 9.89 -16.75
N VAL A 176 -13.91 9.52 -17.08
CA VAL A 176 -15.09 9.84 -16.27
C VAL A 176 -14.94 9.35 -14.83
N THR A 177 -14.32 8.19 -14.62
CA THR A 177 -14.07 7.67 -13.27
C THR A 177 -13.07 8.53 -12.49
N MET A 178 -12.00 8.99 -13.13
CA MET A 178 -11.03 9.92 -12.52
C MET A 178 -11.64 11.28 -12.19
N GLU A 179 -12.38 11.87 -13.13
CA GLU A 179 -13.07 13.15 -12.91
C GLU A 179 -14.01 13.04 -11.70
N ASN A 180 -14.87 12.01 -11.66
CA ASN A 180 -15.77 11.78 -10.53
C ASN A 180 -15.04 11.58 -9.20
N ALA A 181 -13.87 10.93 -9.21
CA ALA A 181 -13.06 10.76 -8.01
C ALA A 181 -12.54 12.10 -7.48
N LEU A 182 -12.07 12.98 -8.37
CA LEU A 182 -11.66 14.35 -8.03
C LEU A 182 -12.84 15.19 -7.56
N THR A 183 -13.97 15.22 -8.28
CA THR A 183 -15.21 15.90 -7.86
C THR A 183 -15.61 15.47 -6.44
N GLY A 184 -15.63 14.15 -6.20
CA GLY A 184 -15.98 13.58 -4.90
C GLY A 184 -15.01 13.96 -3.79
N ALA A 185 -13.70 13.91 -4.05
CA ALA A 185 -12.67 14.28 -3.08
C ALA A 185 -12.69 15.80 -2.77
N TYR A 186 -12.79 16.65 -3.79
CA TYR A 186 -12.89 18.10 -3.60
C TYR A 186 -14.14 18.52 -2.81
N ARG A 187 -15.30 17.91 -3.10
CA ARG A 187 -16.54 18.15 -2.31
C ARG A 187 -16.35 17.77 -0.84
N LYS A 188 -15.74 16.61 -0.56
CA LYS A 188 -15.44 16.17 0.82
C LYS A 188 -14.50 17.15 1.53
N SER A 189 -13.56 17.75 0.80
CA SER A 189 -12.66 18.80 1.30
C SER A 189 -13.23 20.22 1.21
N LYS A 190 -14.51 20.40 0.89
CA LYS A 190 -15.21 21.69 0.76
C LYS A 190 -14.65 22.65 -0.30
N GLN A 191 -13.91 22.15 -1.28
CA GLN A 191 -13.38 22.92 -2.42
C GLN A 191 -14.38 22.90 -3.58
N MET A 192 -15.53 23.54 -3.41
CA MET A 192 -16.66 23.42 -4.34
C MET A 192 -16.38 23.98 -5.75
N GLU A 193 -15.57 25.04 -5.84
CA GLU A 193 -15.18 25.63 -7.13
C GLU A 193 -14.37 24.63 -7.96
N LYS A 194 -13.31 24.03 -7.38
CA LYS A 194 -12.54 22.98 -8.05
C LYS A 194 -13.39 21.76 -8.37
N ALA A 195 -14.29 21.36 -7.47
CA ALA A 195 -15.21 20.26 -7.73
C ALA A 195 -16.16 20.49 -8.92
N SER A 196 -16.42 21.74 -9.33
CA SER A 196 -17.29 22.05 -10.47
C SER A 196 -16.56 22.02 -11.81
N ALA A 197 -15.22 22.01 -11.80
CA ALA A 197 -14.39 21.89 -12.99
C ALA A 197 -14.28 20.44 -13.51
N HIS A 198 -14.70 19.45 -12.70
CA HIS A 198 -14.72 18.02 -12.98
C HIS A 198 -16.15 17.48 -12.94
#